data_AF-A0A382WCR0-F1
#
_entry.id   AF-A0A382WCR0-F1
#
_cell.length_a   1.000
_cell.length_b   1.000
_cell.length_c   1.000
_cell.angle_alpha   90.00
_cell.angle_beta   90.00
_cell.angle_gamma   90.00
#
_symmetry.space_group_name_H-M   'P 1'
#
loop_
_entity.id
_entity.type
_entity.pdbx_description
1 polymer ?
#
loop_
_entity_poly.entity_id
_entity_poly.type
_entity_poly.pdbx_seq_one_letter_code
_entity_poly.pdbx_strand_id
1 'polypeptide(L)' 'MPPKQNYFKVSGVLINNKDNSEHNFSMFMKAIDDNHAVILVRDHLKNHAPAGRSIIKGIEKIAE' A
#
# COMPACT_ATOMS: atom_id res chain seq x y z
N MET A 1 0.83 21.79 15.86
CA MET A 1 -0.04 21.54 14.69
C MET A 1 0.15 20.09 14.27
N PRO A 2 -0.92 19.34 13.95
CA PRO A 2 -0.78 18.03 13.34
C PRO A 2 -0.12 18.16 11.95
N PRO A 3 0.71 17.20 11.54
CA PRO A 3 1.36 17.23 10.23
C PRO A 3 0.31 17.21 9.12
N LYS A 4 0.53 18.01 8.07
CA LYS A 4 -0.34 18.03 6.89
C LYS A 4 -0.32 16.65 6.23
N GLN A 5 -1.49 16.05 6.06
CA GLN A 5 -1.65 14.80 5.33
C GLN A 5 -2.08 15.10 3.90
N ASN A 6 -1.61 14.27 2.97
CA ASN A 6 -2.04 14.28 1.58
C ASN A 6 -2.67 12.93 1.24
N TYR A 7 -3.44 12.89 0.15
CA TYR A 7 -3.98 11.65 -0.40
C TYR A 7 -2.94 10.97 -1.28
N PHE A 8 -2.80 9.66 -1.11
CA PHE A 8 -1.90 8.82 -1.88
C PHE A 8 -2.64 7.61 -2.42
N LYS A 9 -2.31 7.23 -3.65
CA LYS A 9 -2.65 5.95 -4.23
C LYS A 9 -1.39 5.09 -4.25
N VAL A 10 -1.43 3.99 -3.52
CA VAL A 10 -0.34 3.00 -3.48
C VAL A 10 -0.80 1.76 -4.20
N SER A 11 -0.02 1.32 -5.18
CA SER A 11 -0.31 0.15 -6.00
C SER A 11 0.79 -0.89 -5.86
N GLY A 12 0.43 -2.15 -6.08
CA GLY A 12 1.36 -3.26 -5.91
C GLY A 12 0.75 -4.60 -6.32
N VAL A 13 1.48 -5.65 -5.99
CA VAL A 13 1.10 -7.04 -6.26
C VAL A 13 1.14 -7.83 -4.95
N LEU A 14 0.11 -8.63 -4.70
CA LEU A 14 0.09 -9.67 -3.69
C LEU A 14 0.43 -10.99 -4.36
N ILE A 15 1.41 -11.70 -3.81
CA ILE A 15 1.83 -13.02 -4.28
C ILE A 15 1.35 -14.01 -3.23
N ASN A 16 0.40 -14.86 -3.61
CA ASN A 16 -0.10 -15.91 -2.75
C ASN A 16 0.92 -17.06 -2.65
N ASN A 17 1.21 -17.55 -1.45
CA ASN A 17 2.17 -18.63 -1.28
C ASN A 17 1.67 -20.00 -1.76
N LYS A 18 0.35 -20.20 -1.88
CA LYS A 18 -0.23 -21.51 -2.19
C LYS A 18 -0.06 -21.88 -3.66
N ASP A 19 -0.20 -20.93 -4.56
CA ASP A 19 -0.24 -21.13 -6.01
C ASP A 19 0.66 -20.14 -6.78
N ASN A 20 1.42 -19.30 -6.08
CA ASN A 20 2.18 -18.18 -6.65
C ASN A 20 1.32 -17.26 -7.54
N SER A 21 0.00 -17.22 -7.30
CA SER A 21 -0.88 -16.31 -8.02
C SER A 21 -0.54 -14.86 -7.65
N GLU A 22 -0.47 -14.02 -8.68
CA GLU A 22 -0.22 -12.60 -8.54
C GLU A 22 -1.54 -11.83 -8.64
N HIS A 23 -1.87 -11.08 -7.60
CA HIS A 23 -3.04 -10.23 -7.55
C HIS A 23 -2.63 -8.77 -7.43
N ASN A 24 -2.98 -7.98 -8.44
CA ASN A 24 -2.77 -6.54 -8.38
C ASN A 24 -3.68 -5.92 -7.32
N PHE A 25 -3.14 -4.98 -6.55
CA PHE A 25 -3.90 -4.15 -5.62
C PHE A 25 -3.59 -2.67 -5.84
N SER A 26 -4.57 -1.84 -5.47
CA SER A 26 -4.44 -0.38 -5.40
C SER A 26 -5.21 0.10 -4.18
N MET A 27 -4.56 0.87 -3.31
CA MET A 27 -5.13 1.40 -2.07
C MET A 27 -4.99 2.91 -2.04
N PHE A 28 -6.06 3.58 -1.62
CA PHE A 28 -6.07 5.02 -1.37
C PHE A 28 -5.95 5.27 0.12
N MET A 29 -5.04 6.15 0.53
CA MET A 29 -4.87 6.50 1.95
C MET A 29 -4.42 7.94 2.13
N LYS A 30 -4.59 8.43 3.36
CA LYS A 30 -3.95 9.66 3.82
C LYS A 30 -2.61 9.33 4.45
N ALA A 31 -1.55 10.02 4.02
CA ALA A 31 -0.23 9.90 4.64
C ALA A 31 0.44 11.26 4.71
N ILE A 32 1.56 11.33 5.42
CA ILE A 32 2.33 12.58 5.55
C ILE A 32 3.23 12.74 4.32
N ASP A 33 3.85 11.64 3.90
CA ASP A 33 4.75 11.52 2.75
C ASP A 33 4.68 10.09 2.18
N ASP A 34 5.45 9.83 1.14
CA ASP A 34 5.50 8.54 0.43
C ASP A 34 5.93 7.39 1.36
N ASN A 35 6.90 7.61 2.25
CA ASN A 35 7.39 6.58 3.17
C ASN A 35 6.32 6.21 4.18
N HIS A 36 5.62 7.20 4.72
CA HIS A 36 4.49 6.99 5.60
C HIS A 36 3.38 6.21 4.89
N ALA A 37 3.09 6.51 3.63
CA ALA A 37 2.12 5.75 2.83
C ALA A 37 2.54 4.27 2.69
N VAL A 38 3.81 4.00 2.39
CA VAL A 38 4.33 2.61 2.30
C VAL A 38 4.20 1.86 3.62
N ILE A 39 4.52 2.51 4.74
CA ILE A 39 4.43 1.90 6.07
C ILE A 39 2.98 1.52 6.37
N LEU A 40 2.03 2.43 6.12
CA LEU A 40 0.61 2.18 6.35
C LEU A 40 0.08 1.02 5.50
N VAL A 41 0.44 0.95 4.22
CA VAL A 41 0.04 -0.18 3.36
C VAL A 41 0.65 -1.48 3.86
N ARG A 42 1.94 -1.48 4.19
CA ARG A 42 2.60 -2.71 4.66
C ARG A 42 1.96 -3.23 5.93
N ASP A 43 1.64 -2.36 6.88
CA ASP A 43 0.98 -2.74 8.11
C ASP A 43 -0.45 -3.25 7.84
N HIS A 44 -1.20 -2.56 6.98
CA HIS A 44 -2.54 -3.00 6.57
C HIS A 44 -2.50 -4.39 5.92
N LEU A 45 -1.58 -4.61 4.97
CA LEU A 45 -1.41 -5.88 4.28
C LEU A 45 -0.95 -6.99 5.22
N LYS A 46 -0.07 -6.70 6.18
CA LYS A 46 0.39 -7.70 7.15
C LYS A 46 -0.79 -8.31 7.95
N ASN A 47 -1.81 -7.52 8.23
CA ASN A 47 -2.95 -7.94 9.05
C ASN A 47 -4.14 -8.46 8.23
N HIS A 48 -4.27 -8.05 6.96
CA HIS A 48 -5.47 -8.33 6.14
C HIS A 48 -5.22 -9.09 4.84
N ALA A 49 -3.97 -9.21 4.40
CA ALA A 49 -3.65 -9.92 3.17
C ALA A 49 -3.61 -11.45 3.40
N PRO A 50 -3.97 -12.25 2.38
CA PRO A 50 -3.75 -13.69 2.42
C PRO A 50 -2.27 -14.03 2.60
N ALA A 51 -2.00 -15.21 3.18
CA ALA A 51 -0.64 -15.68 3.43
C ALA A 51 0.21 -15.65 2.15
N GLY A 52 1.27 -14.85 2.17
CA GLY A 52 1.94 -14.47 0.94
C GLY A 52 2.99 -13.39 1.12
N ARG A 53 3.41 -12.83 0.00
CA ARG A 53 4.34 -11.69 -0.08
C ARG A 53 3.61 -10.52 -0.71
N SER A 54 3.95 -9.30 -0.33
CA SER A 54 3.44 -8.09 -0.97
C SER A 54 4.58 -7.27 -1.55
N ILE A 55 4.40 -6.78 -2.76
CA ILE A 55 5.37 -5.94 -3.46
C ILE A 55 4.69 -4.64 -3.82
N ILE A 56 5.16 -3.54 -3.23
CA ILE A 56 4.74 -2.18 -3.61
C ILE A 56 5.40 -1.86 -4.96
N LYS A 57 4.60 -1.47 -5.95
CA LYS A 57 5.06 -1.16 -7.31
C LYS A 57 5.02 0.33 -7.62
N GLY A 58 4.09 1.08 -7.03
CA GLY A 58 3.94 2.50 -7.33
C GLY A 58 3.26 3.26 -6.19
N ILE A 59 3.60 4.53 -6.08
CA ILE A 59 3.02 5.48 -5.14
C ILE A 59 2.75 6.76 -5.92
N GLU A 60 1.52 7.25 -5.88
CA GLU A 60 1.08 8.46 -6.55
C GLU A 60 0.47 9.39 -5.51
N LYS A 61 1.03 10.59 -5.35
CA LYS A 61 0.39 11.65 -4.57
C LYS A 61 -0.76 12.22 -5.39
N ILE A 62 -1.96 12.19 -4.84
CA ILE A 62 -3.13 12.79 -5.46
C ILE A 62 -3.15 14.24 -5.02
N ALA A 63 -2.88 15.14 -5.96
CA ALA A 63 -3.15 16.57 -5.77
C ALA A 63 -4.67 16.74 -5.75
N GLU A 64 -5.16 17.41 -4.71
CA GLU A 64 -6.58 17.81 -4.58
C GLU A 64 -6.91 18.91 -5.60
#